data_AF-A0A6N6RDR5-F1
#
_entry.id   AF-A0A6N6RDR5-F1
#
_cell.length_a   1.000
_cell.length_b   1.000
_cell.length_c   1.000
_cell.angle_alpha   90.00
_cell.angle_beta   90.00
_cell.angle_gamma   90.00
#
_symmetry.space_group_name_H-M   'P 1'
#
loop_
_entity.id
_entity.type
_entity.pdbx_description
1 polymer ?
#
loop_
_entity_poly.entity_id
_entity_poly.type
_entity_poly.pdbx_seq_one_letter_code
_entity_poly.pdbx_strand_id
1 'polypeptide(L)'
;MSTMNQKSRRFSTEFKAMVVAEYYSSALSMADLGRKYGILGSSTISKWVHKHESREGVSSLNTRTLSATMSGHTTKSKEELLAYIKELERSLELSQDKSIALEHFIRNAEKELGKPLPKKPFTNRSKS
;
A
#
# COMPACT_ATOMS: atom_id res chain seq x y z
N MET A 1 -49.54 -13.75 1.26
CA MET A 1 -48.07 -13.84 1.27
C MET A 1 -47.57 -13.02 2.45
N SER A 2 -47.21 -13.67 3.55
CA SER A 2 -46.84 -12.98 4.81
C SER A 2 -45.41 -12.47 4.74
N THR A 3 -45.23 -11.15 4.84
CA THR A 3 -43.92 -10.52 4.98
C THR A 3 -43.37 -10.82 6.37
N MET A 4 -42.43 -11.76 6.46
CA MET A 4 -41.82 -12.13 7.74
C MET A 4 -40.95 -10.99 8.28
N ASN A 5 -41.43 -10.45 9.40
CA ASN A 5 -40.78 -9.51 10.32
C ASN A 5 -39.27 -9.79 10.48
N GLN A 6 -38.46 -8.90 9.91
CA GLN A 6 -37.00 -9.01 9.86
C GLN A 6 -36.41 -8.60 11.23
N LYS A 7 -36.44 -9.52 12.19
CA LYS A 7 -35.83 -9.35 13.51
C LYS A 7 -34.32 -9.12 13.34
N SER A 8 -33.84 -7.93 13.70
CA SER A 8 -32.42 -7.55 13.65
C SER A 8 -31.57 -8.52 14.47
N ARG A 9 -30.99 -9.52 13.80
CA ARG A 9 -29.96 -10.37 14.40
C ARG A 9 -28.68 -9.55 14.48
N ARG A 10 -28.24 -9.23 15.71
CA ARG A 10 -26.97 -8.53 15.94
C ARG A 10 -25.82 -9.52 15.73
N PHE A 11 -25.15 -9.42 14.60
CA PHE A 11 -23.92 -10.16 14.35
C PHE A 11 -22.72 -9.49 15.04
N SER A 12 -21.83 -10.28 15.63
CA SER A 12 -20.59 -9.77 16.24
C SER A 12 -19.64 -9.22 15.18
N THR A 13 -18.64 -8.44 15.61
CA THR A 13 -17.63 -7.85 14.72
C THR A 13 -16.75 -8.90 14.07
N GLU A 14 -16.37 -9.92 14.83
CA GLU A 14 -15.50 -11.02 14.44
C GLU A 14 -16.19 -11.88 13.38
N PHE A 15 -17.49 -12.16 13.58
CA PHE A 15 -18.28 -12.90 12.62
C PHE A 15 -18.42 -12.16 11.29
N LYS A 16 -18.65 -10.84 11.33
CA LYS A 16 -18.71 -10.02 10.11
C LYS A 16 -17.38 -10.04 9.36
N ALA A 17 -16.26 -9.92 10.07
CA ALA A 17 -14.94 -9.95 9.47
C ALA A 17 -14.64 -11.31 8.83
N MET A 18 -14.99 -12.42 9.50
CA MET A 18 -14.87 -13.78 8.96
C MET A 18 -15.65 -13.94 7.64
N VAL A 19 -16.91 -13.51 7.61
CA VAL A 19 -17.76 -13.61 6.40
C VAL A 19 -17.20 -12.76 5.26
N VAL A 20 -16.67 -11.57 5.55
CA VAL A 20 -16.04 -10.71 4.53
C VAL A 20 -14.73 -11.30 4.03
N ALA A 21 -13.89 -11.85 4.91
CA ALA A 21 -12.65 -12.54 4.50
C ALA A 21 -12.96 -13.73 3.57
N GLU A 22 -13.98 -14.52 3.91
CA GLU A 22 -14.39 -15.64 3.06
C GLU A 22 -14.94 -15.19 1.69
N TYR A 23 -15.62 -14.04 1.64
CA TYR A 23 -16.05 -13.45 0.37
C TYR A 23 -14.87 -13.15 -0.56
N TYR A 24 -13.74 -12.67 -0.02
CA TYR A 24 -12.54 -12.41 -0.84
C TYR A 24 -11.74 -13.68 -1.13
N SER A 25 -11.81 -14.71 -0.28
CA SER A 25 -11.04 -15.95 -0.46
C SER A 25 -11.76 -17.03 -1.28
N SER A 26 -13.09 -16.93 -1.44
CA SER A 26 -13.91 -17.91 -2.14
C SER A 26 -14.55 -17.32 -3.39
N ALA A 27 -14.91 -18.16 -4.36
CA ALA A 27 -15.70 -17.75 -5.53
C ALA A 27 -17.21 -17.69 -5.26
N LEU A 28 -17.62 -17.63 -3.99
CA LEU A 28 -19.03 -17.62 -3.60
C LEU A 28 -19.62 -16.23 -3.75
N SER A 29 -20.85 -16.15 -4.27
CA SER A 29 -21.57 -14.89 -4.29
C SER A 29 -22.01 -14.48 -2.87
N MET A 30 -22.30 -13.19 -2.66
CA MET A 30 -22.89 -12.73 -1.40
C MET A 30 -24.21 -13.45 -1.07
N ALA A 31 -24.96 -13.90 -2.08
CA ALA A 31 -26.17 -14.68 -1.89
C ALA A 31 -25.88 -16.11 -1.40
N ASP A 32 -24.81 -16.73 -1.90
CA ASP A 32 -24.35 -18.06 -1.45
C ASP A 32 -23.86 -18.00 0.00
N LEU A 33 -23.07 -16.98 0.34
CA LEU A 33 -22.65 -16.74 1.72
C LEU A 33 -23.85 -16.49 2.64
N GLY A 34 -24.85 -15.76 2.15
CA GLY A 34 -26.09 -15.55 2.88
C GLY A 34 -26.82 -16.85 3.19
N ARG A 35 -26.90 -17.78 2.23
CA ARG A 35 -27.47 -19.12 2.44
C ARG A 35 -26.63 -19.95 3.41
N LYS A 36 -25.30 -19.96 3.23
CA LYS A 36 -24.36 -20.72 4.08
C LYS A 36 -24.45 -20.32 5.55
N TYR A 37 -24.56 -19.02 5.83
CA TYR A 37 -24.56 -18.47 7.17
C TYR A 37 -25.95 -18.14 7.74
N GLY A 38 -27.03 -18.48 7.01
CA GLY A 38 -28.40 -18.17 7.41
C GLY A 38 -28.68 -16.66 7.52
N ILE A 39 -27.97 -15.84 6.76
CA ILE A 39 -28.11 -14.38 6.75
C ILE A 39 -29.23 -14.00 5.79
N LEU A 40 -30.37 -13.65 6.37
CA LEU A 40 -31.57 -13.21 5.66
C LEU A 40 -31.39 -11.77 5.17
N GLY A 41 -30.79 -11.62 4.00
CA GLY A 41 -30.66 -10.34 3.29
C GLY A 41 -29.35 -10.23 2.51
N SER A 42 -29.44 -10.26 1.18
CA SER A 42 -28.29 -10.04 0.28
C SER A 42 -27.59 -8.70 0.51
N SER A 43 -28.34 -7.68 0.92
CA SER A 43 -27.82 -6.34 1.23
C SER A 43 -27.02 -6.27 2.55
N THR A 44 -27.15 -7.27 3.43
CA THR A 44 -26.45 -7.30 4.72
C THR A 44 -24.95 -7.54 4.54
N ILE A 45 -24.59 -8.54 3.73
CA ILE A 45 -23.19 -8.88 3.45
C ILE A 45 -22.55 -7.78 2.62
N SER A 46 -23.26 -7.24 1.62
CA SER A 46 -22.80 -6.09 0.83
C SER A 46 -22.42 -4.89 1.71
N LYS A 47 -23.22 -4.56 2.74
CA LYS A 47 -22.89 -3.51 3.71
C LYS A 47 -21.63 -3.81 4.53
N TRP A 48 -21.35 -5.07 4.83
CA TRP A 48 -20.14 -5.45 5.57
C TRP A 48 -18.90 -5.36 4.71
N VAL A 49 -18.98 -5.84 3.46
CA VAL A 49 -17.91 -5.72 2.46
C VAL A 49 -17.59 -4.24 2.21
N HIS A 50 -18.60 -3.41 1.93
CA HIS A 50 -18.39 -1.99 1.70
C HIS A 50 -17.79 -1.26 2.92
N LYS A 51 -18.23 -1.63 4.14
CA LYS A 51 -17.65 -1.10 5.38
C LYS A 51 -16.21 -1.55 5.60
N HIS A 52 -15.85 -2.75 5.17
CA HIS A 52 -14.49 -3.27 5.21
C HIS A 52 -13.60 -2.54 4.18
N GLU A 53 -14.07 -2.37 2.95
CA GLU A 53 -13.38 -1.59 1.91
C GLU A 53 -13.19 -0.13 2.30
N SER A 54 -14.16 0.49 2.98
CA SER A 54 -14.01 1.85 3.52
C SER A 54 -13.00 1.95 4.68
N ARG A 55 -12.66 0.83 5.34
CA ARG A 55 -11.71 0.79 6.47
C ARG A 55 -10.30 0.44 6.02
N GLU A 56 -10.17 -0.53 5.13
CA GLU A 56 -8.88 -0.96 4.54
C GLU A 56 -8.46 -0.03 3.38
N GLY A 57 -9.45 0.52 2.67
CA GLY A 57 -9.26 1.53 1.64
C GLY A 57 -9.24 2.92 2.28
N VAL A 58 -8.04 3.43 2.54
CA VAL A 58 -7.81 4.88 2.60
C VAL A 58 -8.10 5.43 1.20
N SER A 59 -9.38 5.61 0.84
CA SER A 59 -9.89 6.42 -0.26
C SER A 59 -11.32 5.98 -0.64
N SER A 60 -12.29 6.22 0.23
CA SER A 60 -13.64 6.52 -0.24
C SER A 60 -14.13 7.79 0.44
N LEU A 61 -13.67 8.90 -0.13
CA LEU A 61 -14.50 10.09 -0.31
C LEU A 61 -15.09 10.72 0.97
N ASN A 62 -14.23 11.27 1.82
CA ASN A 62 -14.61 12.37 2.72
C ASN A 62 -14.70 13.68 1.90
N THR A 63 -15.45 13.73 0.80
CA THR A 63 -15.59 14.95 -0.03
C THR A 63 -16.11 16.15 0.75
N ARG A 64 -16.79 15.92 1.88
CA ARG A 64 -17.36 17.00 2.70
C ARG A 64 -16.49 17.44 3.88
N THR A 65 -15.48 16.66 4.25
CA THR A 65 -14.64 16.95 5.43
C THR A 65 -13.26 17.48 5.05
N LEU A 66 -12.76 17.19 3.84
CA LEU A 66 -11.45 17.69 3.39
C LEU A 66 -11.47 19.16 2.93
N SER A 67 -12.64 19.72 2.57
CA SER A 67 -12.69 21.15 2.17
C SER A 67 -12.59 22.10 3.38
N ALA A 68 -12.84 21.61 4.60
CA ALA A 68 -12.87 22.44 5.81
C ALA A 68 -11.55 22.44 6.60
N THR A 69 -10.63 21.48 6.36
CA THR A 69 -9.45 21.29 7.22
C THR A 69 -8.10 21.39 6.52
N MET A 70 -8.04 21.63 5.20
CA MET A 70 -6.77 21.80 4.47
C MET A 70 -6.51 23.25 4.02
N SER A 71 -6.87 24.21 4.87
CA SER A 71 -6.31 25.58 4.83
C SER A 71 -5.08 25.61 5.74
N GLY A 72 -3.95 25.02 5.30
CA GLY A 72 -2.73 25.04 6.13
C GLY A 72 -1.47 24.35 5.62
N HIS A 73 -1.47 23.71 4.45
CA HIS A 73 -0.24 23.21 3.85
C HIS A 73 -0.14 23.70 2.42
N THR A 74 0.93 24.43 2.13
CA THR A 74 1.27 24.93 0.80
C THR A 74 1.33 23.75 -0.16
N THR A 75 0.29 23.60 -0.98
CA THR A 75 0.29 22.63 -2.06
C THR A 75 1.35 23.11 -3.05
N LYS A 76 2.54 22.50 -3.01
CA LYS A 76 3.53 22.67 -4.07
C LYS A 76 2.80 22.48 -5.40
N SER A 77 2.97 23.43 -6.31
CA SER A 77 2.26 23.37 -7.58
C SER A 77 2.61 22.07 -8.28
N LYS A 78 1.71 21.58 -9.14
CA LYS A 78 1.95 20.38 -9.95
C LYS A 78 3.31 20.46 -10.67
N GLU A 79 3.66 21.65 -11.12
CA GLU A 79 4.92 21.97 -11.79
C GLU A 79 6.13 21.81 -10.87
N GLU A 80 6.04 22.22 -9.61
CA GLU A 80 7.12 22.07 -8.63
C GLU A 80 7.38 20.61 -8.28
N LEU A 81 6.32 19.80 -8.19
CA LEU A 81 6.44 18.36 -7.98
C LEU A 81 7.12 17.68 -9.18
N LEU A 82 6.76 18.04 -10.40
CA LEU A 82 7.41 17.52 -11.61
C LEU A 82 8.88 17.93 -11.69
N ALA A 83 9.22 19.17 -11.34
CA ALA A 83 10.60 19.63 -11.28
C ALA A 83 11.41 18.85 -10.23
N TYR A 84 10.80 18.58 -9.07
CA TYR A 84 11.44 17.80 -8.02
C TYR A 84 11.69 16.34 -8.43
N ILE A 85 10.71 15.68 -9.07
CA ILE A 85 10.87 14.33 -9.61
C ILE A 85 12.03 14.28 -10.60
N LYS A 86 12.06 15.22 -11.55
CA LYS A 86 13.13 15.31 -12.57
C LYS A 86 14.52 15.48 -11.94
N GLU A 87 14.64 16.29 -10.89
CA GLU A 87 15.92 16.49 -10.19
C GLU A 87 16.37 15.22 -9.46
N LEU A 88 15.43 14.53 -8.81
CA LEU A 88 15.71 13.26 -8.14
C LEU A 88 16.16 12.19 -9.14
N GLU A 89 15.49 12.08 -10.28
CA GLU A 89 15.86 11.15 -11.35
C GLU A 89 17.28 11.42 -11.86
N ARG A 90 17.64 12.68 -12.13
CA ARG A 90 19.01 13.05 -12.53
C ARG A 90 20.04 12.70 -11.46
N SER A 91 19.71 12.95 -10.19
CA SER A 91 20.61 12.66 -9.07
C SER A 91 20.85 11.15 -8.93
N LEU A 92 19.81 10.35 -9.15
CA LEU A 92 19.89 8.89 -9.14
C LEU A 92 20.76 8.37 -10.28
N GLU A 93 20.51 8.85 -11.51
CA GLU A 93 21.28 8.48 -12.70
C GLU A 93 22.77 8.75 -12.51
N LEU A 94 23.11 9.97 -12.07
CA LEU A 94 24.49 10.36 -11.81
C LEU A 94 25.15 9.50 -10.70
N SER A 95 24.38 9.05 -9.71
CA SER A 95 24.88 8.12 -8.69
C SER A 95 25.12 6.72 -9.25
N GLN A 96 24.24 6.23 -10.12
CA GLN A 96 24.33 4.92 -10.75
C GLN A 96 25.52 4.86 -11.73
N ASP A 97 25.68 5.88 -12.58
CA ASP A 97 26.80 5.99 -13.53
C ASP A 97 28.16 5.96 -12.81
N LYS A 98 28.27 6.66 -11.68
CA LYS A 98 29.47 6.64 -10.84
C LYS A 98 29.75 5.24 -10.28
N SER A 99 28.73 4.51 -9.83
CA SER A 99 28.89 3.13 -9.35
C SER A 99 29.41 2.23 -10.46
N ILE A 100 28.78 2.29 -11.63
CA ILE A 100 29.15 1.47 -12.80
C ILE A 100 30.58 1.76 -13.25
N ALA A 101 30.96 3.04 -13.32
CA ALA A 101 32.32 3.43 -13.69
C ALA A 101 33.34 2.88 -12.68
N LEU A 102 33.08 3.03 -11.38
CA LEU A 102 33.95 2.50 -10.32
C LEU A 102 34.06 0.98 -10.38
N GLU A 103 32.96 0.27 -10.59
CA GLU A 103 32.96 -1.19 -10.78
C GLU A 103 33.81 -1.61 -11.97
N HIS A 104 33.69 -0.91 -13.09
CA HIS A 104 34.51 -1.15 -14.27
C HIS A 104 36.00 -0.87 -14.00
N PHE A 105 36.33 0.21 -13.31
CA PHE A 105 37.71 0.52 -12.92
C PHE A 105 38.29 -0.54 -11.99
N ILE A 106 37.52 -1.00 -10.99
CA ILE A 106 37.94 -2.09 -10.09
C ILE A 106 38.25 -3.35 -10.91
N ARG A 107 37.33 -3.74 -11.81
CA ARG A 107 37.51 -4.93 -12.65
C ARG A 107 38.77 -4.85 -13.51
N ASN A 108 39.03 -3.69 -14.13
CA ASN A 108 40.21 -3.51 -14.95
C ASN A 108 41.50 -3.56 -14.12
N ALA A 109 41.51 -2.92 -12.96
CA ALA A 109 42.66 -2.95 -12.05
C ALA A 109 42.94 -4.37 -11.51
N GLU A 110 41.91 -5.14 -11.16
CA GLU A 110 42.07 -6.54 -10.73
C GLU A 110 42.64 -7.42 -11.84
N LYS A 111 42.22 -7.19 -13.10
CA LYS A 111 42.72 -7.90 -14.27
C LYS A 111 44.20 -7.60 -14.53
N GLU A 112 44.62 -6.33 -14.44
CA GLU A 112 46.03 -5.94 -14.63
C GLU A 112 46.93 -6.45 -13.49
N LEU A 113 46.43 -6.45 -12.26
CA LEU A 113 47.20 -6.85 -11.08
C LEU A 113 47.28 -8.38 -10.90
N GLY A 114 46.41 -9.14 -11.58
CA GLY A 114 46.32 -10.60 -11.46
C GLY A 114 45.88 -11.11 -10.09
N LYS A 115 45.42 -10.20 -9.21
CA LYS A 115 44.91 -10.48 -7.86
C LYS A 115 43.81 -9.48 -7.49
N PRO A 116 42.81 -9.88 -6.68
CA PRO A 116 41.72 -9.00 -6.29
C PRO A 116 42.22 -7.81 -5.46
N LEU A 117 41.59 -6.65 -5.64
CA LEU A 117 41.95 -5.45 -4.89
C LEU A 117 41.49 -5.61 -3.42
N PRO A 118 42.32 -5.23 -2.43
CA PRO A 118 41.93 -5.32 -1.04
C PRO A 118 40.75 -4.37 -0.77
N LYS A 119 39.61 -4.94 -0.38
CA LYS A 119 38.46 -4.16 0.11
C LYS A 119 38.89 -3.46 1.39
N LYS A 120 38.79 -2.13 1.42
CA LYS A 120 39.19 -1.32 2.58
C LYS A 120 38.43 -1.83 3.81
N PRO A 121 39.10 -2.28 4.90
CA PRO A 121 38.40 -2.58 6.13
C PRO A 121 37.80 -1.27 6.61
N PHE A 122 36.48 -1.25 6.84
CA PHE A 122 35.79 -0.07 7.34
C PHE A 122 36.55 0.47 8.55
N THR A 123 37.06 1.70 8.44
CA THR A 123 37.70 2.38 9.56
C THR A 123 36.61 2.72 10.57
N ASN A 124 36.53 1.96 11.65
CA ASN A 124 35.76 2.30 12.84
C ASN A 124 36.30 3.64 13.39
N ARG A 125 35.76 4.78 12.95
CA ARG A 125 36.05 6.07 13.57
C ARG A 125 35.04 6.34 14.68
N SER A 126 35.48 5.93 15.86
CA SER A 126 35.30 6.55 17.19
C SER A 126 33.90 7.04 17.57
N LYS A 127 33.32 6.36 18.56
CA LYS A 127 32.35 6.96 19.50
C LYS A 127 33.06 8.11 20.21
N SER A 128 32.47 9.30 20.20
CA SER A 128 32.68 10.34 21.21
C SER A 128 31.35 10.99 21.52
#